data_AF-A0A3P5XWW5-F1
#
_entry.id   AF-A0A3P5XWW5-F1
#
_cell.length_a   1.000
_cell.length_b   1.000
_cell.length_c   1.000
_cell.angle_alpha   90.00
_cell.angle_beta   90.00
_cell.angle_gamma   90.00
#
_symmetry.space_group_name_H-M   'P 1'
#
loop_
_entity.id
_entity.type
_entity.pdbx_description
1 polymer ?
#
loop_
_entity_poly.entity_id
_entity_poly.type
_entity_poly.pdbx_seq_one_letter_code
_entity_poly.pdbx_strand_id
1 'polypeptide(L)'
;MRAGNNEHGGALAMVLMIIVVFTVLGIGLLTMNISATKQFHKKGEQVQARHLAEMGVLHYKAEVGKTLKEYNESFKPDYVTYWKNNKKITEIDYEKSSKNYFIGLCKKTKKVNVIPESSTKGTYILEEEDMSQNQINKECERNYNLTDKPTEIVLAVESTGAIADVSKTIKARVTIVSTGDILGDEGSEYPVTSNPGGGEVITTTPPGKVFSTADEYEIAGAINIWSNLKWEFKNSLRIGGGTVGGDTSDNTSLSVWRDFISAGSLEVGRGHYDRTTLTVGGDFIVKGALTISQNSDSGTKISVGEDMHVEGHMSVNGTRCAVVYGNAYLKYKPTGISKVYVVGNTIIDNIDQGNQYKPPTNFDFSACPKPNTNPDPDPNPDPNPGPPVGKVYNWEIQPGVDAEYL
;
A
#
# COMPACT_ATOMS: atom_id res chain seq x y z
N MET A 1 78.26 -55.28 -36.57
CA MET A 1 77.30 -54.21 -36.92
C MET A 1 77.31 -53.18 -35.80
N ARG A 2 77.80 -51.97 -36.06
CA ARG A 2 77.79 -50.86 -35.09
C ARG A 2 76.48 -50.10 -35.25
N ALA A 3 75.60 -50.18 -34.26
CA ALA A 3 74.42 -49.31 -34.17
C ALA A 3 74.88 -47.93 -33.70
N GLY A 4 74.73 -46.92 -34.55
CA GLY A 4 74.94 -45.52 -34.18
C GLY A 4 73.71 -45.01 -33.43
N ASN A 5 73.88 -44.69 -32.14
CA ASN A 5 72.82 -44.07 -31.34
C ASN A 5 72.61 -42.63 -31.80
N ASN A 6 71.43 -42.36 -32.36
CA ASN A 6 71.07 -41.06 -32.92
C ASN A 6 70.24 -40.27 -31.88
N GLU A 7 70.91 -39.61 -30.95
CA GLU A 7 70.28 -38.95 -29.78
C GLU A 7 69.63 -37.59 -30.11
N HIS A 8 69.81 -37.05 -31.32
CA HIS A 8 69.29 -35.73 -31.70
C HIS A 8 67.79 -35.71 -32.09
N GLY A 9 67.15 -36.87 -32.26
CA GLY A 9 65.71 -36.95 -32.58
C GLY A 9 64.78 -36.76 -31.38
N GLY A 10 65.25 -37.07 -30.16
CA GLY A 10 64.41 -37.09 -28.96
C GLY A 10 63.96 -35.70 -28.48
N ALA A 11 64.82 -34.68 -28.62
CA ALA A 11 64.51 -33.31 -28.20
C ALA A 11 63.38 -32.70 -29.03
N LEU A 12 63.37 -32.94 -30.35
CA LEU A 12 62.30 -32.49 -31.24
C LEU A 12 60.96 -33.16 -30.89
N ALA A 13 61.00 -34.47 -30.59
CA ALA A 13 59.80 -35.20 -30.18
C ALA A 13 59.22 -34.69 -28.85
N MET A 14 60.07 -34.35 -27.87
CA MET A 14 59.62 -33.77 -26.60
C MET A 14 58.96 -32.40 -26.78
N VAL A 15 59.55 -31.50 -27.57
CA VAL A 15 58.95 -30.17 -27.83
C VAL A 15 57.61 -30.31 -28.54
N LEU A 16 57.52 -31.21 -29.52
CA LEU A 16 56.28 -31.45 -30.24
C LEU A 16 55.19 -32.02 -29.31
N MET A 17 55.54 -32.94 -28.40
CA MET A 17 54.63 -33.46 -27.39
C MET A 17 54.14 -32.36 -26.45
N ILE A 18 55.03 -31.48 -25.99
CA ILE A 18 54.69 -30.34 -25.12
C ILE A 18 53.70 -29.38 -25.82
N ILE A 19 53.96 -29.05 -27.09
CA ILE A 19 53.06 -28.19 -27.87
C ILE A 19 51.68 -28.83 -28.01
N VAL A 20 51.61 -30.14 -28.28
CA VAL A 20 50.33 -30.87 -28.39
C VAL A 20 49.56 -30.84 -27.07
N VAL A 21 50.22 -31.11 -25.94
CA VAL A 21 49.58 -31.08 -24.62
C VAL A 21 49.03 -29.67 -24.32
N PHE A 22 49.84 -28.62 -24.53
CA PHE A 22 49.37 -27.25 -24.31
C PHE A 22 48.24 -26.85 -25.27
N THR A 23 48.26 -27.33 -26.51
CA THR A 23 47.18 -27.06 -27.48
C THR A 23 45.87 -27.72 -27.05
N VAL A 24 45.92 -28.98 -26.60
CA VAL A 24 44.74 -29.71 -26.10
C VAL A 24 44.18 -29.03 -24.84
N LEU A 25 45.04 -28.63 -23.90
CA LEU A 25 44.61 -27.88 -22.71
C LEU A 25 44.03 -26.51 -23.06
N GLY A 26 44.66 -25.79 -23.99
CA GLY A 26 44.20 -24.48 -24.46
C GLY A 26 42.82 -24.55 -25.11
N ILE A 27 42.59 -25.52 -26.00
CA ILE A 27 41.27 -25.76 -26.61
C ILE A 27 40.24 -26.15 -25.54
N GLY A 28 40.62 -26.99 -24.56
CA GLY A 28 39.76 -27.37 -23.45
C GLY A 28 39.21 -26.16 -22.68
N LEU A 29 40.09 -25.24 -22.28
CA LEU A 29 39.67 -24.03 -21.55
C LEU A 29 38.79 -23.09 -22.40
N LEU A 30 39.09 -22.94 -23.70
CA LEU A 30 38.26 -22.13 -24.60
C LEU A 30 36.83 -22.70 -24.73
N THR A 31 36.69 -24.03 -24.86
CA THR A 31 35.37 -24.66 -24.96
C THR A 31 34.53 -24.50 -23.68
N MET A 32 35.16 -24.50 -22.51
CA MET A 32 34.49 -24.23 -21.24
C MET A 32 33.97 -22.78 -21.16
N ASN A 33 34.78 -21.80 -21.56
CA ASN A 33 34.38 -20.39 -21.55
C ASN A 33 33.22 -20.11 -22.52
N ILE A 34 33.25 -20.67 -23.73
CA ILE A 34 32.15 -20.52 -24.70
C ILE A 34 30.85 -21.13 -24.14
N SER A 35 30.95 -22.28 -23.46
CA SER A 35 29.80 -22.94 -22.85
C SER A 35 29.20 -22.13 -21.70
N ALA A 36 30.04 -21.55 -20.85
CA ALA A 36 29.61 -20.67 -19.77
C ALA A 36 28.87 -19.43 -20.32
N THR A 37 29.42 -18.77 -21.34
CA THR A 37 28.79 -17.59 -21.97
C THR A 37 27.41 -17.92 -22.54
N LYS A 38 27.25 -19.05 -23.24
CA LYS A 38 25.93 -19.49 -23.72
C LYS A 38 24.93 -19.73 -22.60
N GLN A 39 25.37 -20.31 -21.48
CA GLN A 39 24.52 -20.50 -20.31
C GLN A 39 24.12 -19.17 -19.66
N PHE A 40 25.02 -18.19 -19.60
CA PHE A 40 24.70 -16.86 -19.09
C PHE A 40 23.70 -16.13 -19.98
N HIS A 41 23.86 -16.20 -21.31
CA HIS A 41 22.88 -15.61 -22.23
C HIS A 41 21.50 -16.25 -22.06
N LYS A 42 21.42 -17.59 -22.03
CA LYS A 42 20.14 -18.29 -21.84
C LYS A 42 19.48 -17.94 -20.51
N LYS A 43 20.26 -17.82 -19.42
CA LYS A 43 19.74 -17.36 -18.12
C LYS A 43 19.27 -15.92 -18.18
N GLY A 44 20.01 -15.03 -18.86
CA GLY A 44 19.63 -13.64 -19.06
C GLY A 44 18.31 -13.52 -19.82
N GLU A 45 18.17 -14.24 -20.94
CA GLU A 45 16.95 -14.30 -21.74
C GLU A 45 15.77 -14.86 -20.94
N GLN A 46 15.98 -15.90 -20.13
CA GLN A 46 14.94 -16.43 -19.23
C GLN A 46 14.48 -15.43 -18.18
N VAL A 47 15.41 -14.69 -17.56
CA VAL A 47 15.07 -13.66 -16.57
C VAL A 47 14.32 -12.51 -17.23
N GLN A 48 14.77 -12.07 -18.41
CA GLN A 48 14.09 -11.00 -19.13
C GLN A 48 12.69 -11.43 -19.62
N ALA A 49 12.53 -12.66 -20.15
CA ALA A 49 11.24 -13.20 -20.56
C ALA A 49 10.26 -13.29 -19.37
N ARG A 50 10.75 -13.70 -18.19
CA ARG A 50 9.97 -13.66 -16.95
C ARG A 50 9.57 -12.23 -16.56
N HIS A 51 10.50 -11.29 -16.59
CA HIS A 51 10.20 -9.89 -16.26
C HIS A 51 9.13 -9.30 -17.19
N LEU A 52 9.16 -9.63 -18.49
CA LEU A 52 8.11 -9.25 -19.42
C LEU A 52 6.75 -9.86 -19.04
N ALA A 53 6.71 -11.14 -18.65
CA ALA A 53 5.49 -11.77 -18.17
C ALA A 53 4.94 -11.08 -16.90
N GLU A 54 5.80 -10.75 -15.93
CA GLU A 54 5.43 -10.04 -14.70
C GLU A 54 4.86 -8.65 -15.00
N MET A 55 5.48 -7.91 -15.94
CA MET A 55 4.99 -6.60 -16.37
C MET A 55 3.62 -6.68 -17.05
N GLY A 56 3.34 -7.74 -17.83
CA GLY A 56 2.01 -7.95 -18.41
C GLY A 56 0.91 -8.12 -17.36
N VAL A 57 1.20 -8.84 -16.28
CA VAL A 57 0.26 -9.00 -15.15
C VAL A 57 0.04 -7.67 -14.42
N LEU A 58 1.09 -6.90 -14.17
CA LEU A 58 0.99 -5.58 -13.54
C LEU A 58 0.19 -4.60 -14.39
N HIS A 59 0.41 -4.61 -15.71
CA HIS A 59 -0.35 -3.78 -16.64
C HIS A 59 -1.83 -4.16 -16.65
N TYR A 60 -2.15 -5.46 -16.67
CA TYR A 60 -3.53 -5.94 -16.56
C TYR A 60 -4.19 -5.47 -15.25
N LYS A 61 -3.48 -5.60 -14.11
CA LYS A 61 -3.96 -5.10 -12.82
C LYS A 61 -4.26 -3.60 -12.85
N ALA A 62 -3.38 -2.79 -13.43
CA ALA A 62 -3.57 -1.35 -13.55
C ALA A 62 -4.81 -1.00 -14.38
N GLU A 63 -5.01 -1.68 -15.52
CA GLU A 63 -6.13 -1.41 -16.42
C GLU A 63 -7.47 -1.89 -15.85
N VAL A 64 -7.48 -3.01 -15.12
CA VAL A 64 -8.64 -3.43 -14.32
C VAL A 64 -8.95 -2.37 -13.25
N GLY A 65 -7.94 -1.80 -12.59
CA GLY A 65 -8.11 -0.75 -11.59
C GLY A 65 -8.72 0.53 -12.16
N LYS A 66 -8.27 0.94 -13.34
CA LYS A 66 -8.85 2.07 -14.08
C LYS A 66 -10.30 1.79 -14.47
N THR A 67 -10.57 0.62 -15.04
CA THR A 67 -11.93 0.19 -15.43
C THR A 67 -12.87 0.15 -14.22
N LEU A 68 -12.37 -0.30 -13.07
CA LEU A 68 -13.10 -0.34 -11.81
C LEU A 68 -13.45 1.08 -11.34
N LYS A 69 -12.49 2.01 -11.36
CA LYS A 69 -12.71 3.42 -11.01
C LYS A 69 -13.78 4.06 -11.91
N GLU A 70 -13.64 3.93 -13.22
CA GLU A 70 -14.63 4.45 -14.18
C GLU A 70 -16.01 3.79 -14.01
N TYR A 71 -16.06 2.52 -13.62
CA TYR A 71 -17.31 1.83 -13.36
C TYR A 71 -17.96 2.31 -12.06
N ASN A 72 -17.20 2.52 -10.99
CA ASN A 72 -17.67 3.10 -9.73
C ASN A 72 -18.31 4.47 -9.97
N GLU A 73 -17.66 5.32 -10.76
CA GLU A 73 -18.16 6.66 -11.07
C GLU A 73 -19.42 6.65 -11.96
N SER A 74 -19.56 5.66 -12.85
CA SER A 74 -20.68 5.59 -13.80
C SER A 74 -21.87 4.75 -13.32
N PHE A 75 -21.70 3.93 -12.30
CA PHE A 75 -22.75 3.05 -11.80
C PHE A 75 -23.84 3.83 -11.06
N LYS A 76 -25.10 3.50 -11.37
CA LYS A 76 -26.27 4.06 -10.68
C LYS A 76 -27.01 2.93 -9.98
N PRO A 77 -27.26 3.01 -8.66
CA PRO A 77 -27.97 1.96 -7.95
C PRO A 77 -29.42 1.86 -8.44
N ASP A 78 -29.98 0.67 -8.32
CA ASP A 78 -31.40 0.42 -8.54
C ASP A 78 -32.21 0.92 -7.35
N TYR A 79 -33.28 1.63 -7.65
CA TYR A 79 -34.20 2.14 -6.63
C TYR A 79 -35.56 1.43 -6.75
N VAL A 80 -36.15 1.10 -5.61
CA VAL A 80 -37.52 0.60 -5.49
C VAL A 80 -38.37 1.68 -4.82
N THR A 81 -39.49 2.00 -5.46
CA THR A 81 -40.46 2.97 -4.94
C THR A 81 -41.67 2.27 -4.36
N TYR A 82 -42.03 2.55 -3.11
CA TYR A 82 -43.23 2.05 -2.46
C TYR A 82 -43.94 3.15 -1.68
N TRP A 83 -45.20 2.92 -1.32
CA TRP A 83 -46.01 3.87 -0.54
C TRP A 83 -46.06 3.43 0.93
N LYS A 84 -45.74 4.34 1.84
CA LYS A 84 -45.86 4.15 3.29
C LYS A 84 -46.55 5.38 3.89
N ASN A 85 -47.67 5.19 4.57
CA ASN A 85 -48.47 6.27 5.17
C ASN A 85 -48.83 7.40 4.18
N ASN A 86 -49.30 7.06 2.98
CA ASN A 86 -49.60 8.02 1.89
C ASN A 86 -48.41 8.89 1.45
N LYS A 87 -47.17 8.53 1.82
CA LYS A 87 -45.94 9.14 1.32
C LYS A 87 -45.24 8.14 0.41
N LYS A 88 -44.83 8.59 -0.79
CA LYS A 88 -43.98 7.82 -1.69
C LYS A 88 -42.55 7.83 -1.13
N ILE A 89 -42.02 6.65 -0.85
CA ILE A 89 -40.63 6.44 -0.41
C ILE A 89 -39.89 5.76 -1.55
N THR A 90 -38.67 6.23 -1.82
CA THR A 90 -37.74 5.63 -2.77
C THR A 90 -36.57 5.11 -1.95
N GLU A 91 -36.33 3.81 -1.98
CA GLU A 91 -35.24 3.15 -1.26
C GLU A 91 -34.37 2.39 -2.26
N ILE A 92 -33.08 2.23 -1.95
CA ILE A 92 -32.17 1.47 -2.79
C ILE A 92 -32.49 -0.02 -2.61
N ASP A 93 -32.67 -0.72 -3.73
CA ASP A 93 -32.72 -2.18 -3.72
C ASP A 93 -31.29 -2.71 -3.71
N TYR A 94 -30.76 -2.91 -2.50
CA TYR A 94 -29.35 -3.29 -2.31
C TYR A 94 -29.00 -4.61 -2.97
N GLU A 95 -29.91 -5.58 -2.95
CA GLU A 95 -29.67 -6.89 -3.53
C GLU A 95 -29.58 -6.78 -5.05
N LYS A 96 -30.56 -6.10 -5.67
CA LYS A 96 -30.57 -5.87 -7.12
C LYS A 96 -29.45 -4.95 -7.59
N SER A 97 -29.14 -3.89 -6.84
CA SER A 97 -28.04 -2.97 -7.14
C SER A 97 -26.69 -3.68 -7.06
N SER A 98 -26.45 -4.44 -6.00
CA SER A 98 -25.21 -5.23 -5.85
C SER A 98 -25.08 -6.25 -6.98
N LYS A 99 -26.17 -6.93 -7.34
CA LYS A 99 -26.21 -7.85 -8.47
C LYS A 99 -25.84 -7.17 -9.78
N ASN A 100 -26.49 -6.05 -10.08
CA ASN A 100 -26.30 -5.33 -11.34
C ASN A 100 -24.91 -4.68 -11.42
N TYR A 101 -24.41 -4.18 -10.29
CA TYR A 101 -23.04 -3.71 -10.15
C TYR A 101 -22.06 -4.84 -10.50
N PHE A 102 -22.18 -5.99 -9.82
CA PHE A 102 -21.29 -7.13 -10.03
C PHE A 102 -21.31 -7.61 -11.48
N ILE A 103 -22.50 -7.81 -12.05
CA ILE A 103 -22.68 -8.24 -13.45
C ILE A 103 -22.10 -7.21 -14.42
N GLY A 104 -22.29 -5.91 -14.17
CA GLY A 104 -21.79 -4.87 -15.06
C GLY A 104 -20.28 -4.69 -14.96
N LEU A 105 -19.71 -4.81 -13.76
CA LEU A 105 -18.26 -4.79 -13.55
C LEU A 105 -17.60 -5.97 -14.28
N CYS A 106 -18.12 -7.19 -14.10
CA CYS A 106 -17.64 -8.38 -14.83
C CYS A 106 -17.74 -8.25 -16.35
N LYS A 107 -18.71 -7.48 -16.87
CA LYS A 107 -18.83 -7.20 -18.31
C LYS A 107 -17.80 -6.17 -18.79
N LYS A 108 -17.43 -5.19 -17.96
CA LYS A 108 -16.46 -4.16 -18.31
C LYS A 108 -15.01 -4.65 -18.21
N THR A 109 -14.65 -5.37 -17.15
CA THR A 109 -13.27 -5.87 -16.96
C THR A 109 -12.84 -6.86 -18.03
N LYS A 110 -13.77 -7.55 -18.70
CA LYS A 110 -13.48 -8.44 -19.84
C LYS A 110 -13.24 -7.71 -21.17
N LYS A 111 -13.64 -6.44 -21.31
CA LYS A 111 -13.37 -5.64 -22.53
C LYS A 111 -11.99 -5.00 -22.54
N VAL A 112 -11.20 -5.23 -21.48
CA VAL A 112 -9.82 -4.79 -21.38
C VAL A 112 -8.98 -5.63 -22.34
N ASN A 113 -9.08 -5.32 -23.63
CA ASN A 113 -8.11 -5.76 -24.62
C ASN A 113 -6.83 -4.99 -24.33
N VAL A 114 -5.87 -5.64 -23.68
CA VAL A 114 -4.51 -5.12 -23.59
C VAL A 114 -3.90 -5.30 -24.96
N ILE A 115 -4.16 -4.35 -25.86
CA ILE A 115 -3.47 -4.27 -27.14
C ILE A 115 -2.10 -3.69 -26.78
N PRO A 116 -0.99 -4.43 -26.97
CA PRO A 116 0.33 -3.90 -26.68
C PRO A 116 0.59 -2.70 -27.61
N GLU A 117 0.59 -1.50 -27.06
CA GLU A 117 1.05 -0.32 -27.80
C GLU A 117 2.54 -0.51 -28.11
N SER A 118 2.88 -0.43 -29.40
CA SER A 118 4.23 -0.44 -29.97
C SER A 118 4.91 -1.81 -30.13
N SER A 119 4.71 -2.36 -31.33
CA SER A 119 5.42 -3.47 -31.97
C SER A 119 6.89 -3.15 -32.32
N THR A 120 7.75 -2.99 -31.31
CA THR A 120 9.21 -3.08 -31.52
C THR A 120 9.88 -3.92 -30.43
N LYS A 121 10.15 -5.18 -30.79
CA LYS A 121 10.95 -6.20 -30.09
C LYS A 121 10.62 -6.45 -28.61
N GLY A 122 9.58 -7.26 -28.42
CA GLY A 122 9.14 -7.85 -27.16
C GLY A 122 7.65 -8.11 -27.29
N THR A 123 7.26 -9.27 -27.84
CA THR A 123 5.84 -9.59 -28.04
C THR A 123 5.30 -10.16 -26.73
N TYR A 124 4.34 -9.46 -26.13
CA TYR A 124 3.53 -10.01 -25.06
C TYR A 124 2.34 -10.70 -25.72
N ILE A 125 2.18 -12.00 -25.48
CA ILE A 125 0.98 -12.72 -25.90
C ILE A 125 0.20 -12.98 -24.62
N LEU A 126 -0.92 -12.28 -24.45
CA LEU A 126 -1.97 -12.72 -23.55
C LEU A 126 -2.76 -13.73 -24.37
N GLU A 127 -2.57 -15.02 -24.12
CA GLU A 127 -3.49 -16.03 -24.63
C GLU A 127 -4.76 -15.91 -23.80
N GLU A 128 -5.83 -15.37 -24.40
CA GLU A 128 -7.18 -15.63 -23.90
C GLU A 128 -7.32 -17.16 -23.92
N GLU A 129 -7.43 -17.82 -22.77
CA GLU A 129 -8.10 -19.11 -22.75
C GLU A 129 -9.49 -18.84 -23.35
N ASP A 130 -9.78 -19.46 -24.50
CA ASP A 130 -11.01 -19.37 -25.30
C ASP A 130 -12.24 -19.84 -24.50
N MET A 131 -12.53 -19.21 -23.37
CA MET A 131 -13.79 -19.37 -22.69
C MET A 131 -14.81 -18.56 -23.48
N SER A 132 -15.72 -19.24 -24.17
CA SER A 132 -16.78 -18.56 -24.91
C SER A 132 -17.54 -17.59 -23.99
N GLN A 133 -17.94 -16.42 -24.51
CA GLN A 133 -18.70 -15.40 -23.78
C GLN A 133 -19.87 -15.98 -22.95
N ASN A 134 -20.47 -17.08 -23.42
CA ASN A 134 -21.53 -17.82 -22.76
C ASN A 134 -21.09 -18.64 -21.54
N GLN A 135 -19.87 -19.21 -21.52
CA GLN A 135 -19.34 -19.92 -20.35
C GLN A 135 -18.97 -18.95 -19.24
N ILE A 136 -18.41 -17.79 -19.58
CA ILE A 136 -17.99 -16.82 -18.56
C ILE A 136 -19.17 -16.02 -17.99
N ASN A 137 -20.20 -15.72 -18.79
CA ASN A 137 -21.46 -15.20 -18.25
C ASN A 137 -22.09 -16.22 -17.30
N LYS A 138 -22.02 -17.51 -17.64
CA LYS A 138 -22.46 -18.59 -16.75
C LYS A 138 -21.62 -18.68 -15.48
N GLU A 139 -20.31 -18.44 -15.49
CA GLU A 139 -19.49 -18.45 -14.26
C GLU A 139 -19.72 -17.22 -13.37
N CYS A 140 -19.79 -16.02 -13.95
CA CYS A 140 -20.14 -14.81 -13.20
C CYS A 140 -21.55 -14.91 -12.59
N GLU A 141 -22.52 -15.46 -13.34
CA GLU A 141 -23.89 -15.69 -12.85
C GLU A 141 -23.98 -16.87 -11.86
N ARG A 142 -23.19 -17.94 -12.05
CA ARG A 142 -23.14 -19.10 -11.15
C ARG A 142 -22.53 -18.72 -9.80
N ASN A 143 -21.49 -17.88 -9.79
CA ASN A 143 -20.88 -17.39 -8.55
C ASN A 143 -21.79 -16.43 -7.78
N TYR A 144 -22.68 -15.69 -8.46
CA TYR A 144 -23.67 -14.83 -7.79
C TYR A 144 -24.83 -15.63 -7.17
N ASN A 145 -25.21 -16.77 -7.76
CA ASN A 145 -26.31 -17.62 -7.25
C ASN A 145 -25.94 -18.46 -6.02
N LEU A 146 -24.71 -18.34 -5.51
CA LEU A 146 -24.36 -18.85 -4.18
C LEU A 146 -25.05 -17.95 -3.16
N THR A 147 -25.80 -18.55 -2.22
CA THR A 147 -26.61 -17.87 -1.20
C THR A 147 -25.83 -16.93 -0.27
N ASP A 148 -24.51 -16.89 -0.40
CA ASP A 148 -23.62 -15.98 0.31
C ASP A 148 -23.19 -14.85 -0.63
N LYS A 149 -23.52 -13.61 -0.26
CA LYS A 149 -23.20 -12.40 -1.02
C LYS A 149 -21.72 -12.42 -1.44
N PRO A 150 -21.37 -12.36 -2.74
CA PRO A 150 -19.99 -12.42 -3.16
C PRO A 150 -19.24 -11.19 -2.66
N THR A 151 -18.34 -11.39 -1.70
CA THR A 151 -17.48 -10.34 -1.14
C THR A 151 -16.26 -10.07 -2.01
N GLU A 152 -15.96 -10.96 -2.95
CA GLU A 152 -14.78 -10.87 -3.80
C GLU A 152 -15.04 -11.33 -5.24
N ILE A 153 -14.28 -10.75 -6.18
CA ILE A 153 -14.16 -11.15 -7.57
C ILE A 153 -12.70 -11.51 -7.79
N VAL A 154 -12.42 -12.77 -8.14
CA VAL A 154 -11.08 -13.23 -8.48
C VAL A 154 -10.95 -13.34 -9.99
N LEU A 155 -10.04 -12.58 -10.58
CA LEU A 155 -9.70 -12.65 -12.00
C LEU A 155 -8.40 -13.43 -12.15
N ALA A 156 -8.44 -14.57 -12.84
CA ALA A 156 -7.24 -15.28 -13.24
C ALA A 156 -6.65 -14.60 -14.48
N VAL A 157 -5.34 -14.34 -14.48
CA VAL A 157 -4.61 -13.75 -15.60
C VAL A 157 -3.39 -14.60 -15.92
N GLU A 158 -3.18 -14.84 -17.20
CA GLU A 158 -2.01 -15.54 -17.72
C GLU A 158 -1.25 -14.59 -18.64
N SER A 159 0.06 -14.44 -18.42
CA SER A 159 0.91 -13.51 -19.16
C SER A 159 2.15 -14.21 -19.64
N THR A 160 2.39 -14.19 -20.96
CA THR A 160 3.58 -14.76 -21.58
C THR A 160 4.52 -13.68 -22.08
N GLY A 161 5.71 -13.65 -21.50
CA GLY A 161 6.83 -12.85 -22.00
C GLY A 161 7.75 -13.72 -22.86
N ALA A 162 8.09 -13.24 -24.06
CA ALA A 162 8.94 -13.95 -25.02
C ALA A 162 10.12 -13.09 -25.49
N ILE A 163 11.32 -13.66 -25.45
CA ILE A 163 12.56 -13.05 -25.95
C ILE A 163 13.33 -14.11 -26.73
N ALA A 164 13.56 -13.82 -28.03
CA ALA A 164 14.15 -14.77 -28.96
C ALA A 164 13.41 -16.12 -28.92
N ASP A 165 14.12 -17.22 -28.64
CA ASP A 165 13.57 -18.59 -28.58
C ASP A 165 13.14 -19.00 -27.15
N VAL A 166 13.12 -18.06 -26.20
CA VAL A 166 12.74 -18.32 -24.81
C VAL A 166 11.42 -17.62 -24.48
N SER A 167 10.43 -18.39 -24.06
CA SER A 167 9.19 -17.87 -23.49
C SER A 167 9.04 -18.28 -22.02
N LYS A 168 8.39 -17.40 -21.25
CA LYS A 168 7.97 -17.67 -19.87
C LYS A 168 6.56 -17.18 -19.67
N THR A 169 5.74 -18.03 -19.07
CA THR A 169 4.34 -17.75 -18.76
C THR A 169 4.16 -17.69 -17.26
N ILE A 170 3.41 -16.70 -16.79
CA ILE A 170 3.06 -16.52 -15.38
C ILE A 170 1.55 -16.53 -15.26
N LYS A 171 1.04 -17.34 -14.33
CA LYS A 171 -0.37 -17.34 -13.94
C LYS A 171 -0.50 -16.56 -12.64
N ALA A 172 -1.44 -15.65 -12.60
CA ALA A 172 -1.67 -14.77 -11.46
C ALA A 172 -3.15 -14.60 -11.18
N ARG A 173 -3.47 -14.17 -9.96
CA ARG A 173 -4.83 -13.82 -9.54
C ARG A 173 -4.90 -12.35 -9.15
N VAL A 174 -5.89 -11.64 -9.69
CA VAL A 174 -6.23 -10.27 -9.31
C VAL A 174 -7.57 -10.31 -8.59
N THR A 175 -7.55 -10.07 -7.29
CA THR A 175 -8.76 -10.09 -6.46
C THR A 175 -9.28 -8.67 -6.25
N ILE A 176 -10.55 -8.46 -6.59
CA ILE A 176 -11.31 -7.24 -6.32
C ILE A 176 -12.24 -7.55 -5.15
N VAL A 177 -12.14 -6.79 -4.06
CA VAL A 177 -12.96 -7.02 -2.86
C VAL A 177 -13.98 -5.89 -2.74
N SER A 178 -15.20 -6.25 -2.37
CA SER A 178 -16.24 -5.29 -2.01
C SER A 178 -15.90 -4.72 -0.64
N THR A 179 -15.68 -3.42 -0.52
CA THR A 179 -15.28 -2.85 0.78
C THR A 179 -16.44 -2.65 1.76
N GLY A 180 -17.69 -2.94 1.34
CA GLY A 180 -18.85 -2.89 2.23
C GLY A 180 -19.23 -1.46 2.69
N ASP A 181 -20.53 -1.17 2.66
CA ASP A 181 -21.24 -0.03 3.26
C ASP A 181 -20.44 1.24 3.63
N ILE A 182 -20.20 2.10 2.63
CA ILE A 182 -19.91 3.52 2.86
C ILE A 182 -21.24 4.28 2.77
N LEU A 183 -21.79 4.69 3.91
CA LEU A 183 -22.84 5.71 3.99
C LEU A 183 -22.16 7.08 4.06
N GLY A 184 -22.28 7.86 2.97
CA GLY A 184 -21.79 9.23 2.88
C GLY A 184 -22.88 10.15 2.37
N ASP A 185 -23.19 11.17 3.16
CA ASP A 185 -24.11 12.26 2.81
C ASP A 185 -23.38 13.24 1.88
N GLU A 186 -23.90 13.46 0.66
CA GLU A 186 -23.42 14.51 -0.23
C GLU A 186 -24.56 15.45 -0.64
N GLY A 187 -24.32 16.74 -0.41
CA GLY A 187 -25.07 17.82 -1.03
C GLY A 187 -24.21 19.08 -1.14
N SER A 188 -23.51 19.26 -2.26
CA SER A 188 -23.55 20.47 -3.11
C SER A 188 -22.50 20.43 -4.22
N GLU A 189 -22.94 20.52 -5.47
CA GLU A 189 -22.11 20.62 -6.69
C GLU A 189 -21.36 21.96 -6.78
N TYR A 190 -20.05 21.94 -7.10
CA TYR A 190 -19.32 23.03 -7.77
C TYR A 190 -18.17 22.48 -8.63
N PRO A 191 -17.76 23.20 -9.70
CA PRO A 191 -17.00 22.60 -10.80
C PRO A 191 -15.50 22.47 -10.49
N VAL A 192 -14.94 21.31 -10.87
CA VAL A 192 -13.51 20.98 -10.82
C VAL A 192 -12.80 21.56 -12.04
N THR A 193 -11.75 22.35 -11.84
CA THR A 193 -10.77 22.69 -12.89
C THR A 193 -9.54 21.81 -12.74
N SER A 194 -9.24 21.03 -13.78
CA SER A 194 -8.10 20.12 -13.84
C SER A 194 -6.79 20.85 -14.13
N ASN A 195 -5.72 20.54 -13.39
CA ASN A 195 -4.34 20.80 -13.80
C ASN A 195 -3.53 19.50 -13.67
N PRO A 196 -2.67 19.12 -14.65
CA PRO A 196 -2.02 17.82 -14.65
C PRO A 196 -0.64 17.89 -13.99
N GLY A 197 -0.42 17.12 -12.93
CA GLY A 197 0.93 16.79 -12.43
C GLY A 197 1.06 16.76 -10.91
N GLY A 198 1.24 15.57 -10.35
CA GLY A 198 1.58 15.34 -8.93
C GLY A 198 0.41 14.80 -8.11
N GLY A 199 0.70 13.81 -7.26
CA GLY A 199 -0.28 12.98 -6.54
C GLY A 199 -1.42 13.76 -5.87
N GLU A 200 -2.60 13.15 -5.92
CA GLU A 200 -3.87 13.69 -5.50
C GLU A 200 -3.81 14.19 -4.06
N VAL A 201 -3.92 15.51 -3.90
CA VAL A 201 -4.11 16.18 -2.63
C VAL A 201 -5.60 16.07 -2.30
N ILE A 202 -5.95 15.35 -1.23
CA ILE A 202 -7.25 15.52 -0.56
C ILE A 202 -7.19 16.89 0.13
N THR A 203 -7.41 17.96 -0.62
CA THR A 203 -7.65 19.29 -0.06
C THR A 203 -9.13 19.59 -0.22
N THR A 204 -9.71 20.09 0.88
CA THR A 204 -11.08 20.59 1.05
C THR A 204 -12.12 19.59 1.60
N THR A 205 -11.77 18.85 2.66
CA THR A 205 -12.82 18.40 3.61
C THR A 205 -13.08 19.48 4.67
N PRO A 206 -14.34 19.77 5.04
CA PRO A 206 -14.64 20.72 6.10
C PRO A 206 -14.09 20.25 7.47
N PRO A 207 -13.81 21.17 8.39
CA PRO A 207 -13.25 20.84 9.71
C PRO A 207 -14.22 20.00 10.56
N GLY A 208 -13.70 18.96 11.22
CA GLY A 208 -14.42 18.23 12.28
C GLY A 208 -14.98 16.85 11.91
N LYS A 209 -14.32 16.07 11.05
CA LYS A 209 -14.82 14.74 10.65
C LYS A 209 -14.40 13.67 11.65
N VAL A 210 -15.39 12.95 12.18
CA VAL A 210 -15.22 11.76 13.01
C VAL A 210 -15.49 10.53 12.15
N PHE A 211 -14.53 9.61 12.10
CA PHE A 211 -14.58 8.34 11.40
C PHE A 211 -14.79 7.23 12.45
N SER A 212 -16.01 6.67 12.52
CA SER A 212 -16.45 5.88 13.68
C SER A 212 -16.85 4.42 13.42
N THR A 213 -16.93 3.97 12.17
CA THR A 213 -17.71 2.77 11.81
C THR A 213 -16.91 1.59 11.27
N ALA A 214 -15.64 1.76 10.87
CA ALA A 214 -14.80 0.67 10.37
C ALA A 214 -13.82 0.21 11.44
N ASP A 215 -13.66 -1.10 11.67
CA ASP A 215 -12.73 -1.67 12.67
C ASP A 215 -11.27 -1.22 12.49
N GLU A 216 -10.90 -0.86 11.26
CA GLU A 216 -9.62 -0.31 10.88
C GLU A 216 -9.78 0.55 9.61
N TYR A 217 -9.03 1.65 9.54
CA TYR A 217 -8.93 2.52 8.37
C TYR A 217 -7.57 2.33 7.73
N GLU A 218 -7.51 1.96 6.45
CA GLU A 218 -6.26 1.86 5.70
C GLU A 218 -6.23 2.85 4.55
N ILE A 219 -5.18 3.66 4.48
CA ILE A 219 -4.92 4.59 3.39
C ILE A 219 -3.57 4.22 2.79
N ALA A 220 -3.59 3.60 1.61
CA ALA A 220 -2.41 3.05 0.95
C ALA A 220 -1.32 4.09 0.62
N GLY A 221 -1.66 5.39 0.65
CA GLY A 221 -0.77 6.50 0.34
C GLY A 221 -0.35 7.34 1.55
N ALA A 222 0.32 8.44 1.25
CA ALA A 222 0.64 9.43 2.28
C ALA A 222 -0.60 10.29 2.60
N ILE A 223 -0.82 10.59 3.88
CA ILE A 223 -1.84 11.56 4.30
C ILE A 223 -1.15 12.87 4.64
N ASN A 224 -1.67 13.96 4.09
CA ASN A 224 -1.26 15.30 4.51
C ASN A 224 -2.46 16.05 5.10
N ILE A 225 -2.45 16.24 6.43
CA ILE A 225 -3.50 16.95 7.16
C ILE A 225 -3.05 18.40 7.37
N TRP A 226 -3.58 19.31 6.56
CA TRP A 226 -3.23 20.74 6.60
C TRP A 226 -4.23 21.55 7.43
N SER A 227 -3.75 22.68 7.97
CA SER A 227 -4.47 23.86 8.47
C SER A 227 -5.91 23.69 9.00
N ASN A 228 -6.08 23.78 10.33
CA ASN A 228 -7.36 23.88 11.06
C ASN A 228 -8.30 22.68 10.89
N LEU A 229 -7.75 21.54 10.45
CA LEU A 229 -8.49 20.30 10.36
C LEU A 229 -8.37 19.49 11.66
N LYS A 230 -9.52 19.00 12.12
CA LYS A 230 -9.61 18.02 13.21
C LYS A 230 -10.12 16.72 12.61
N TRP A 231 -9.27 15.71 12.62
CA TRP A 231 -9.57 14.37 12.16
C TRP A 231 -9.57 13.45 13.37
N GLU A 232 -10.62 12.66 13.50
CA GLU A 232 -10.78 11.72 14.59
C GLU A 232 -11.16 10.35 14.06
N PHE A 233 -10.39 9.32 14.40
CA PHE A 233 -10.63 7.94 14.04
C PHE A 233 -10.91 7.16 15.32
N LYS A 234 -12.11 6.58 15.46
CA LYS A 234 -12.47 5.77 16.64
C LYS A 234 -11.80 4.41 16.68
N ASN A 235 -11.21 3.99 15.57
CA ASN A 235 -10.58 2.70 15.39
C ASN A 235 -9.14 2.89 14.92
N SER A 236 -8.46 1.80 14.55
CA SER A 236 -7.06 1.86 14.13
C SER A 236 -6.93 2.57 12.78
N LEU A 237 -5.82 3.27 12.56
CA LEU A 237 -5.51 3.98 11.31
C LEU A 237 -4.15 3.52 10.78
N ARG A 238 -4.12 2.97 9.56
CA ARG A 238 -2.93 2.61 8.80
C ARG A 238 -2.73 3.55 7.63
N ILE A 239 -1.51 4.07 7.48
CA ILE A 239 -1.16 4.98 6.40
C ILE A 239 0.18 4.60 5.77
N GLY A 240 0.38 4.92 4.49
CA GLY A 240 1.66 4.74 3.80
C GLY A 240 2.77 5.69 4.28
N GLY A 241 2.42 6.77 4.97
CA GLY A 241 3.32 7.82 5.47
C GLY A 241 2.62 9.17 5.51
N GLY A 242 3.36 10.26 5.68
CA GLY A 242 2.85 11.60 5.37
C GLY A 242 3.16 12.67 6.41
N THR A 243 2.34 13.71 6.43
CA THR A 243 2.52 14.90 7.26
C THR A 243 1.23 15.25 7.99
N VAL A 244 1.31 15.46 9.30
CA VAL A 244 0.24 16.01 10.13
C VAL A 244 0.69 17.37 10.60
N GLY A 245 0.26 18.44 9.94
CA GLY A 245 0.75 19.79 10.19
C GLY A 245 0.41 20.73 9.04
N GLY A 246 0.41 22.04 9.31
CA GLY A 246 0.11 23.05 8.29
C GLY A 246 1.04 24.25 8.41
N ASP A 247 1.32 24.92 7.30
CA ASP A 247 2.33 26.00 7.23
C ASP A 247 1.94 27.31 7.95
N THR A 248 0.72 27.40 8.50
CA THR A 248 0.15 28.61 9.12
C THR A 248 -0.37 28.31 10.54
N SER A 249 -0.60 29.37 11.34
CA SER A 249 -0.93 29.42 12.78
C SER A 249 -2.20 28.67 13.23
N ASP A 250 -2.32 27.41 12.82
CA ASP A 250 -3.55 26.66 12.80
C ASP A 250 -3.51 25.54 13.83
N ASN A 251 -4.71 25.20 14.34
CA ASN A 251 -4.90 24.10 15.26
C ASN A 251 -5.26 22.84 14.44
N THR A 252 -4.26 22.11 13.98
CA THR A 252 -4.47 20.81 13.35
C THR A 252 -4.45 19.71 14.40
N SER A 253 -5.43 18.81 14.38
CA SER A 253 -5.43 17.66 15.29
C SER A 253 -5.77 16.37 14.57
N LEU A 254 -4.95 15.34 14.81
CA LEU A 254 -5.24 13.95 14.47
C LEU A 254 -5.43 13.16 15.76
N SER A 255 -6.61 12.58 15.94
CA SER A 255 -6.93 11.69 17.05
C SER A 255 -7.24 10.30 16.52
N VAL A 256 -6.64 9.27 17.09
CA VAL A 256 -6.86 7.86 16.74
C VAL A 256 -7.06 7.12 18.05
N TRP A 257 -8.20 6.46 18.27
CA TRP A 257 -8.52 5.92 19.60
C TRP A 257 -7.88 4.56 19.88
N ARG A 258 -7.57 3.81 18.82
CA ARG A 258 -6.84 2.54 18.90
C ARG A 258 -5.43 2.76 18.38
N ASP A 259 -5.00 1.98 17.40
CA ASP A 259 -3.61 1.97 16.97
C ASP A 259 -3.40 2.87 15.76
N PHE A 260 -2.27 3.57 15.70
CA PHE A 260 -1.86 4.32 14.54
C PHE A 260 -0.58 3.71 13.96
N ILE A 261 -0.62 3.33 12.69
CA ILE A 261 0.48 2.67 12.00
C ILE A 261 0.84 3.46 10.74
N SER A 262 2.06 3.96 10.67
CA SER A 262 2.64 4.54 9.47
C SER A 262 3.68 3.58 8.87
N ALA A 263 3.41 3.06 7.67
CA ALA A 263 4.34 2.21 6.94
C ALA A 263 5.56 2.98 6.40
N GLY A 264 5.46 4.30 6.29
CA GLY A 264 6.54 5.19 5.85
C GLY A 264 6.93 6.21 6.90
N SER A 265 7.64 7.25 6.47
CA SER A 265 8.02 8.37 7.33
C SER A 265 6.81 9.24 7.68
N LEU A 266 6.82 9.78 8.89
CA LEU A 266 5.79 10.68 9.41
C LEU A 266 6.42 11.99 9.89
N GLU A 267 5.86 13.11 9.45
CA GLU A 267 6.18 14.43 9.97
C GLU A 267 5.00 14.98 10.77
N VAL A 268 5.23 15.48 11.99
CA VAL A 268 4.20 16.05 12.86
C VAL A 268 4.60 17.46 13.27
N GLY A 269 3.79 18.45 12.88
CA GLY A 269 4.13 19.86 13.00
C GLY A 269 5.06 20.29 11.87
N ARG A 270 4.59 21.22 11.04
CA ARG A 270 5.36 21.74 9.91
C ARG A 270 4.88 23.16 9.65
N GLY A 271 5.59 24.14 10.21
CA GLY A 271 5.20 25.53 10.05
C GLY A 271 5.67 26.45 11.17
N HIS A 272 5.48 27.75 10.95
CA HIS A 272 5.66 28.78 11.95
C HIS A 272 4.33 28.94 12.71
N TYR A 273 4.34 28.62 14.01
CA TYR A 273 3.23 28.82 14.98
C TYR A 273 2.15 27.73 15.10
N ASP A 274 2.29 26.58 14.46
CA ASP A 274 1.22 25.57 14.46
C ASP A 274 1.01 24.95 15.85
N ARG A 275 -0.23 24.60 16.15
CA ARG A 275 -0.58 23.82 17.33
C ARG A 275 -1.07 22.45 16.88
N THR A 276 -0.14 21.63 16.43
CA THR A 276 -0.44 20.27 16.01
C THR A 276 -0.66 19.38 17.23
N THR A 277 -1.80 18.71 17.30
CA THR A 277 -2.05 17.69 18.33
C THR A 277 -2.21 16.33 17.68
N LEU A 278 -1.30 15.41 17.98
CA LEU A 278 -1.42 14.00 17.62
C LEU A 278 -1.75 13.19 18.88
N THR A 279 -2.90 12.53 18.88
CA THR A 279 -3.39 11.72 20.01
C THR A 279 -3.66 10.32 19.52
N VAL A 280 -3.02 9.32 20.13
CA VAL A 280 -3.17 7.90 19.78
C VAL A 280 -3.50 7.10 21.03
N GLY A 281 -4.65 6.46 21.08
CA GLY A 281 -5.14 5.76 22.27
C GLY A 281 -4.40 4.47 22.56
N GLY A 282 -4.21 3.63 21.56
CA GLY A 282 -3.43 2.40 21.63
C GLY A 282 -1.98 2.63 21.24
N ASP A 283 -1.48 1.77 20.36
CA ASP A 283 -0.09 1.76 19.94
C ASP A 283 0.19 2.76 18.81
N PHE A 284 1.36 3.39 18.86
CA PHE A 284 1.84 4.30 17.82
C PHE A 284 3.09 3.74 17.14
N ILE A 285 2.93 3.28 15.90
CA ILE A 285 3.96 2.57 15.14
C ILE A 285 4.34 3.39 13.90
N VAL A 286 5.63 3.72 13.77
CA VAL A 286 6.20 4.37 12.58
C VAL A 286 7.37 3.53 12.07
N LYS A 287 7.20 2.96 10.87
CA LYS A 287 8.23 2.14 10.21
C LYS A 287 9.32 2.99 9.55
N GLY A 288 9.00 4.24 9.17
CA GLY A 288 9.96 5.20 8.62
C GLY A 288 10.57 6.14 9.67
N ALA A 289 11.09 7.28 9.20
CA ALA A 289 11.56 8.34 10.09
C ALA A 289 10.38 9.08 10.74
N LEU A 290 10.54 9.49 11.99
CA LEU A 290 9.59 10.33 12.70
C LEU A 290 10.21 11.70 12.96
N THR A 291 9.72 12.71 12.25
CA THR A 291 10.12 14.09 12.48
C THR A 291 9.00 14.80 13.19
N ILE A 292 9.30 15.37 14.35
CA ILE A 292 8.39 16.24 15.07
C ILE A 292 9.08 17.60 15.10
N SER A 293 8.75 18.45 14.16
CA SER A 293 9.44 19.71 13.89
C SER A 293 8.61 20.88 14.38
N GLN A 294 9.25 21.84 15.04
CA GLN A 294 8.69 23.17 15.23
C GLN A 294 9.70 24.22 15.70
N ASN A 295 9.35 25.50 15.49
CA ASN A 295 10.12 26.66 15.91
C ASN A 295 9.72 27.14 17.32
N SER A 296 10.70 27.10 18.24
CA SER A 296 10.82 27.60 19.64
C SER A 296 9.62 27.81 20.57
N ASP A 297 8.41 28.16 20.11
CA ASP A 297 7.29 28.62 20.95
C ASP A 297 5.94 27.95 20.66
N SER A 298 5.92 27.02 19.71
CA SER A 298 4.70 26.42 19.19
C SER A 298 4.24 25.18 19.98
N GLY A 299 2.93 24.94 19.93
CA GLY A 299 2.22 24.12 20.89
C GLY A 299 2.07 22.66 20.51
N THR A 300 3.00 22.07 19.74
CA THR A 300 2.84 20.67 19.31
C THR A 300 2.80 19.71 20.50
N LYS A 301 1.77 18.86 20.49
CA LYS A 301 1.49 17.87 21.52
C LYS A 301 1.37 16.50 20.87
N ILE A 302 2.09 15.53 21.43
CA ILE A 302 1.93 14.13 21.07
C ILE A 302 1.62 13.35 22.34
N SER A 303 0.56 12.57 22.30
CA SER A 303 0.17 11.71 23.42
C SER A 303 -0.17 10.32 22.89
N VAL A 304 0.54 9.31 23.38
CA VAL A 304 0.36 7.89 23.02
C VAL A 304 -0.05 7.12 24.27
N GLY A 305 -1.20 6.46 24.24
CA GLY A 305 -1.82 5.84 25.41
C GLY A 305 -1.20 4.51 25.81
N GLU A 306 -0.65 3.76 24.85
CA GLU A 306 0.08 2.51 25.06
C GLU A 306 1.53 2.64 24.55
N ASP A 307 1.99 1.74 23.69
CA ASP A 307 3.39 1.65 23.32
C ASP A 307 3.72 2.48 22.07
N MET A 308 4.94 2.98 21.98
CA MET A 308 5.49 3.67 20.81
C MET A 308 6.57 2.82 20.16
N HIS A 309 6.49 2.59 18.85
CA HIS A 309 7.52 1.91 18.07
C HIS A 309 7.98 2.77 16.90
N VAL A 310 9.28 3.10 16.85
CA VAL A 310 9.87 3.87 15.75
C VAL A 310 11.09 3.15 15.20
N GLU A 311 10.99 2.66 13.97
CA GLU A 311 12.08 1.94 13.29
C GLU A 311 13.08 2.88 12.60
N GLY A 312 12.67 4.09 12.22
CA GLY A 312 13.56 5.08 11.62
C GLY A 312 14.18 6.06 12.63
N HIS A 313 14.86 7.06 12.11
CA HIS A 313 15.38 8.15 12.93
C HIS A 313 14.22 8.98 13.52
N MET A 314 14.30 9.28 14.81
CA MET A 314 13.36 10.16 15.50
C MET A 314 14.05 11.50 15.81
N SER A 315 13.49 12.59 15.31
CA SER A 315 13.95 13.96 15.58
C SER A 315 12.80 14.76 16.19
N VAL A 316 12.97 15.26 17.41
CA VAL A 316 11.94 15.99 18.13
C VAL A 316 12.44 17.38 18.46
N ASN A 317 11.95 18.42 17.80
CA ASN A 317 12.32 19.81 18.04
C ASN A 317 11.08 20.65 18.29
N GLY A 318 11.16 21.57 19.26
CA GLY A 318 10.11 22.57 19.48
C GLY A 318 8.77 22.02 19.98
N THR A 319 8.71 20.78 20.47
CA THR A 319 7.47 20.22 21.05
C THR A 319 7.15 20.85 22.40
N ARG A 320 5.86 21.04 22.70
CA ARG A 320 5.42 21.40 24.05
C ARG A 320 5.47 20.20 24.98
N CYS A 321 5.02 19.04 24.51
CA CYS A 321 5.16 17.76 25.18
C CYS A 321 4.97 16.61 24.18
N ALA A 322 5.75 15.56 24.34
CA ALA A 322 5.54 14.27 23.70
C ALA A 322 5.57 13.21 24.81
N VAL A 323 4.43 12.58 25.10
CA VAL A 323 4.29 11.63 26.20
C VAL A 323 3.85 10.27 25.67
N VAL A 324 4.60 9.23 26.05
CA VAL A 324 4.23 7.83 25.83
C VAL A 324 3.88 7.21 27.18
N TYR A 325 2.65 6.75 27.34
CA TYR A 325 2.17 6.20 28.61
C TYR A 325 2.56 4.74 28.83
N GLY A 326 2.81 3.98 27.75
CA GLY A 326 3.43 2.66 27.79
C GLY A 326 4.94 2.71 27.63
N ASN A 327 5.48 1.71 26.92
CA ASN A 327 6.89 1.57 26.58
C ASN A 327 7.22 2.26 25.26
N ALA A 328 8.47 2.71 25.09
CA ALA A 328 8.97 3.23 23.83
C ALA A 328 10.08 2.34 23.29
N TYR A 329 9.89 1.80 22.09
CA TYR A 329 10.83 0.98 21.34
C TYR A 329 11.38 1.81 20.18
N LEU A 330 12.61 2.29 20.32
CA LEU A 330 13.26 3.14 19.33
C LEU A 330 14.46 2.42 18.73
N LYS A 331 14.59 2.38 17.41
CA LYS A 331 15.79 1.81 16.80
C LYS A 331 17.03 2.68 16.99
N TYR A 332 16.84 3.99 17.05
CA TYR A 332 17.93 4.97 17.18
C TYR A 332 17.67 5.93 18.34
N LYS A 333 18.76 6.47 18.89
CA LYS A 333 18.66 7.52 19.90
C LYS A 333 17.98 8.77 19.29
N PRO A 334 16.89 9.27 19.89
CA PRO A 334 16.19 10.43 19.36
C PRO A 334 17.04 11.71 19.52
N THR A 335 16.96 12.61 18.54
CA THR A 335 17.65 13.91 18.54
C THR A 335 16.68 15.04 18.90
N GLY A 336 17.18 16.18 19.42
CA GLY A 336 16.37 17.36 19.74
C GLY A 336 15.53 17.30 21.04
N ILE A 337 15.60 16.18 21.74
CA ILE A 337 14.74 15.71 22.84
C ILE A 337 14.68 16.55 24.13
N SER A 338 14.28 17.81 24.07
CA SER A 338 14.04 18.57 25.30
C SER A 338 12.79 18.12 26.08
N LYS A 339 11.80 17.49 25.43
CA LYS A 339 10.48 17.20 26.04
C LYS A 339 9.79 15.92 25.56
N VAL A 340 10.55 14.84 25.38
CA VAL A 340 10.00 13.48 25.18
C VAL A 340 10.02 12.75 26.52
N TYR A 341 8.87 12.29 26.97
CA TYR A 341 8.70 11.58 28.23
C TYR A 341 8.04 10.21 27.99
N VAL A 342 8.59 9.18 28.63
CA VAL A 342 8.09 7.81 28.57
C VAL A 342 7.80 7.36 29.99
N VAL A 343 6.55 7.02 30.27
CA VAL A 343 6.10 6.57 31.59
C VAL A 343 6.57 5.14 31.86
N GLY A 344 6.52 4.25 30.85
CA GLY A 344 7.05 2.89 30.91
C GLY A 344 8.57 2.82 30.76
N ASN A 345 9.05 1.82 30.06
CA ASN A 345 10.47 1.63 29.76
C ASN A 345 10.83 2.23 28.40
N THR A 346 12.05 2.74 28.25
CA THR A 346 12.56 3.21 26.95
C THR A 346 13.66 2.27 26.49
N ILE A 347 13.43 1.59 25.39
CA ILE A 347 14.31 0.58 24.82
C ILE A 347 14.86 1.15 23.51
N ILE A 348 16.16 1.39 23.47
CA ILE A 348 16.85 1.92 22.28
C ILE A 348 17.79 0.85 21.76
N ASP A 349 17.62 0.44 20.50
CA ASP A 349 18.41 -0.64 19.88
C ASP A 349 18.45 -1.91 20.75
N ASN A 350 17.30 -2.31 21.27
CA ASN A 350 17.12 -3.43 22.20
C ASN A 350 17.83 -3.28 23.56
N ILE A 351 18.30 -2.09 23.92
CA ILE A 351 18.93 -1.79 25.22
C ILE A 351 18.00 -0.89 26.02
N ASP A 352 17.59 -1.35 27.21
CA ASP A 352 16.82 -0.55 28.16
C ASP A 352 17.65 0.64 28.65
N GLN A 353 17.15 1.85 28.41
CA GLN A 353 17.76 3.12 28.81
C GLN A 353 17.31 3.56 30.22
N GLY A 354 16.48 2.76 30.89
CA GLY A 354 16.00 3.00 32.25
C GLY A 354 15.28 4.34 32.39
N ASN A 355 15.77 5.19 33.29
CA ASN A 355 15.09 6.41 33.69
C ASN A 355 15.40 7.64 32.83
N GLN A 356 16.22 7.53 31.78
CA GLN A 356 16.68 8.70 31.01
C GLN A 356 15.52 9.54 30.43
N TYR A 357 14.40 8.90 30.10
CA TYR A 357 13.22 9.53 29.50
C TYR A 357 12.01 9.57 30.44
N LYS A 358 12.18 9.22 31.72
CA LYS A 358 11.08 9.29 32.68
C LYS A 358 10.64 10.75 32.86
N PRO A 359 9.33 11.02 32.96
CA PRO A 359 8.86 12.33 33.39
C PRO A 359 9.41 12.64 34.79
N PRO A 360 9.79 13.91 35.07
CA PRO A 360 10.15 14.31 36.43
C PRO A 360 8.95 14.13 37.37
N THR A 361 9.22 14.02 38.68
CA THR A 361 8.17 13.74 39.69
C THR A 361 7.07 14.81 39.76
N ASN A 362 7.36 16.03 39.33
CA ASN A 362 6.44 17.16 39.25
C ASN A 362 6.00 17.48 37.81
N PHE A 363 6.08 16.51 36.90
CA PHE A 363 5.63 16.70 35.52
C PHE A 363 4.12 16.93 35.47
N ASP A 364 3.71 18.05 34.86
CA ASP A 364 2.30 18.38 34.67
C ASP A 364 1.74 17.67 33.44
N PHE A 365 1.07 16.54 33.66
CA PHE A 365 0.39 15.78 32.62
C PHE A 365 -0.84 16.52 32.03
N SER A 366 -1.29 17.64 32.59
CA SER A 366 -2.41 18.39 32.00
C SER A 366 -2.09 18.95 30.61
N ALA A 367 -0.80 19.15 30.32
CA ALA A 367 -0.35 19.62 29.00
C ALA A 367 -0.52 18.54 27.91
N CYS A 368 -0.29 17.27 28.25
CA CYS A 368 -0.42 16.09 27.39
C CYS A 368 -1.12 14.99 28.20
N PRO A 369 -2.47 15.04 28.32
CA PRO A 369 -3.21 14.05 29.09
C PRO A 369 -3.16 12.69 28.39
N LYS A 370 -3.37 11.62 29.17
CA LYS A 370 -3.50 10.27 28.61
C LYS A 370 -4.68 10.25 27.64
N PRO A 371 -4.49 9.80 26.39
CA PRO A 371 -5.58 9.66 25.45
C PRO A 371 -6.68 8.78 26.06
N ASN A 372 -7.94 9.17 25.89
CA ASN A 372 -9.04 8.32 26.33
C ASN A 372 -9.17 7.16 25.33
N THR A 373 -8.82 5.94 25.76
CA THR A 373 -8.91 4.73 24.95
C THR A 373 -10.33 4.20 24.81
N ASN A 374 -11.29 4.76 25.56
CA ASN A 374 -12.68 4.35 25.51
C ASN A 374 -13.58 5.55 25.84
N PRO A 375 -13.87 6.42 24.88
CA PRO A 375 -14.94 7.38 25.03
C PRO A 375 -16.21 6.58 25.18
N ASP A 376 -16.82 6.68 26.37
CA ASP A 376 -18.13 6.10 26.63
C ASP A 376 -19.00 6.31 25.38
N PRO A 377 -19.68 5.27 24.87
CA PRO A 377 -20.63 5.46 23.78
C PRO A 377 -21.56 6.59 24.20
N ASP A 378 -21.60 7.66 23.39
CA ASP A 378 -22.30 8.89 23.70
C ASP A 378 -23.64 8.57 24.39
N PRO A 379 -23.84 8.95 25.66
CA PRO A 379 -25.05 8.58 26.38
C PRO A 379 -26.31 9.24 25.81
N ASN A 380 -26.19 10.15 24.84
CA ASN A 380 -27.28 10.74 24.08
C ASN A 380 -26.98 10.70 22.56
N PRO A 381 -27.13 9.54 21.89
CA PRO A 381 -27.13 9.53 20.44
C PRO A 381 -28.28 10.42 19.95
N ASP A 382 -27.99 11.32 19.01
CA ASP A 382 -28.99 12.21 18.39
C ASP A 382 -30.26 11.40 18.05
N PRO A 383 -31.44 11.74 18.60
CA PRO A 383 -32.66 10.96 18.41
C PRO A 383 -33.24 11.07 16.99
N ASN A 384 -32.63 11.85 16.10
CA ASN A 384 -33.14 12.02 14.75
C ASN A 384 -32.01 12.19 13.72
N PRO A 385 -31.16 11.16 13.49
CA PRO A 385 -30.30 11.17 12.33
C PRO A 385 -31.23 11.20 11.12
N GLY A 386 -31.10 12.22 10.27
CA GLY A 386 -31.85 12.29 9.02
C GLY A 386 -31.74 10.97 8.24
N PRO A 387 -32.72 10.66 7.36
CA PRO A 387 -32.68 9.41 6.61
C PRO A 387 -31.32 9.28 5.89
N PRO A 388 -30.64 8.13 6.01
CA PRO A 388 -29.31 7.94 5.45
C PRO A 388 -29.33 8.21 3.96
N VAL A 389 -28.56 9.21 3.53
CA VAL A 389 -28.32 9.51 2.12
C VAL A 389 -27.33 8.47 1.55
N GLY A 390 -27.54 8.11 0.29
CA GLY A 390 -27.24 6.80 -0.31
C GLY A 390 -25.82 6.24 -0.13
N LYS A 391 -25.76 4.91 0.01
CA LYS A 391 -24.50 4.15 0.01
C LYS A 391 -23.89 4.10 -1.38
N VAL A 392 -22.59 4.39 -1.49
CA VAL A 392 -21.82 4.13 -2.71
C VAL A 392 -21.01 2.86 -2.49
N TYR A 393 -21.16 1.89 -3.38
CA TYR A 393 -20.33 0.69 -3.37
C TYR A 393 -18.93 1.07 -3.82
N ASN A 394 -17.96 1.04 -2.91
CA ASN A 394 -16.56 1.06 -3.28
C ASN A 394 -16.05 -0.37 -3.37
N TRP A 395 -15.29 -0.64 -4.42
CA TRP A 395 -14.61 -1.89 -4.64
C TRP A 395 -13.15 -1.54 -4.90
N GLU A 396 -12.24 -2.29 -4.29
CA GLU A 396 -10.82 -2.03 -4.36
C GLU A 396 -10.07 -3.29 -4.79
N ILE A 397 -8.97 -3.09 -5.52
CA ILE A 397 -8.07 -4.18 -5.90
C ILE A 397 -7.10 -4.40 -4.74
N GLN A 398 -6.99 -5.65 -4.29
CA GLN A 398 -6.02 -6.01 -3.26
C GLN A 398 -4.57 -5.69 -3.71
N PRO A 399 -3.69 -5.22 -2.81
CA PRO A 399 -2.32 -4.83 -3.15
C PRO A 399 -1.46 -6.01 -3.65
N GLY A 400 -1.83 -7.25 -3.33
CA GLY A 400 -1.15 -8.48 -3.79
C GLY A 400 -1.47 -8.88 -5.23
N VAL A 401 -0.53 -9.60 -5.85
CA VAL A 401 -0.77 -10.47 -7.00
C VAL A 401 -0.14 -11.80 -6.63
N ASP A 402 -0.98 -12.81 -6.38
CA ASP A 402 -0.48 -14.16 -6.13
C ASP A 402 -0.07 -14.75 -7.48
N ALA A 403 1.23 -14.70 -7.78
CA ALA A 403 1.80 -15.24 -9.00
C ALA A 403 2.35 -16.64 -8.74
N GLU A 404 1.79 -17.63 -9.43
CA GLU A 404 2.34 -18.98 -9.48
C GLU A 404 3.30 -19.08 -10.68
N TYR A 405 4.55 -19.42 -10.39
CA TYR A 405 5.57 -19.64 -11.41
C TYR A 405 5.51 -21.10 -11.87
N LEU A 406 5.14 -21.32 -13.13
CA LEU A 406 5.15 -22.64 -13.77
C LEU A 406 6.50 -23.02 -14.36
#